data_AF-A0A239CYF9-F1
#
_entry.id   AF-A0A239CYF9-F1
#
_cell.length_a   1.000
_cell.length_b   1.000
_cell.length_c   1.000
_cell.angle_alpha   90.00
_cell.angle_beta   90.00
_cell.angle_gamma   90.00
#
_symmetry.space_group_name_H-M   'P 1'
#
loop_
_entity.id
_entity.type
_entity.pdbx_description
1 polymer ?
#
loop_
_entity_poly.entity_id
_entity_poly.type
_entity_poly.pdbx_seq_one_letter_code
_entity_poly.pdbx_strand_id
1 'polypeptide(L)'
;MQITIDIPDELVADVKARGLTPEDVMKSLIADLGATLHSNAAPRLNDEEFNASLDALAQFSSKIPILPKDAFSRERFYEDHD
;
A
#
# COMPACT_ATOMS: atom_id res chain seq x y z
N MET A 1 -3.88 -10.60 14.07
CA MET A 1 -5.31 -10.23 14.10
C MET A 1 -6.08 -11.37 13.46
N GLN A 2 -7.07 -11.96 14.14
CA GLN A 2 -7.83 -13.10 13.62
C GLN A 2 -9.26 -12.63 13.36
N ILE A 3 -9.74 -12.83 12.13
CA ILE A 3 -11.10 -12.47 11.71
C ILE A 3 -11.86 -13.77 11.52
N THR A 4 -12.94 -13.94 12.27
CA THR A 4 -13.86 -15.07 12.12
C THR A 4 -15.05 -14.62 11.28
N ILE A 5 -15.33 -15.34 10.21
CA ILE A 5 -16.44 -15.08 9.30
C ILE A 5 -17.30 -16.33 9.24
N ASP A 6 -18.61 -16.14 9.35
CA ASP A 6 -19.57 -17.21 9.21
C ASP A 6 -19.90 -17.40 7.73
N ILE A 7 -19.78 -18.64 7.25
CA ILE A 7 -20.00 -18.99 5.85
C ILE A 7 -21.23 -19.90 5.79
N PRO A 8 -22.28 -19.53 5.04
CA PRO A 8 -23.47 -20.35 4.92
C PRO A 8 -23.17 -21.77 4.39
N ASP A 9 -23.86 -22.77 4.94
CA ASP A 9 -23.64 -24.18 4.61
C ASP A 9 -23.86 -24.50 3.12
N GLU A 10 -24.77 -23.80 2.46
CA GLU A 10 -25.03 -23.92 1.03
C GLU A 10 -23.81 -23.51 0.19
N LEU A 11 -23.08 -22.48 0.63
CA LEU A 11 -21.86 -22.01 -0.03
C LEU A 11 -20.72 -23.01 0.18
N VAL A 12 -20.63 -23.61 1.36
CA VAL A 12 -19.66 -24.66 1.66
C VAL A 12 -19.91 -25.90 0.79
N ALA A 13 -21.18 -26.29 0.60
CA ALA A 13 -21.56 -27.41 -0.25
C ALA A 13 -21.19 -27.16 -1.72
N ASP A 14 -21.49 -25.97 -2.23
CA ASP A 14 -21.16 -25.57 -3.60
C ASP A 14 -19.66 -25.55 -3.88
N VAL A 15 -18.87 -25.02 -2.93
CA VAL A 15 -17.41 -24.97 -3.03
C VAL A 15 -16.80 -26.38 -3.00
N LYS A 16 -17.31 -27.25 -2.11
CA LYS A 16 -16.90 -28.67 -2.06
C LYS A 16 -17.28 -29.43 -3.32
N ALA A 17 -18.45 -29.16 -3.92
CA ALA A 17 -18.87 -29.77 -5.17
C ALA A 17 -17.93 -29.43 -6.34
N ARG A 18 -17.26 -28.27 -6.27
CA ARG A 18 -16.21 -27.85 -7.21
C ARG A 18 -14.83 -28.41 -6.87
N GLY A 19 -14.72 -29.26 -5.84
CA GLY A 19 -13.45 -29.86 -5.38
C GLY A 19 -12.53 -28.88 -4.66
N LEU A 20 -13.04 -27.72 -4.24
CA LEU A 20 -12.29 -26.67 -3.57
C LEU A 20 -12.65 -26.63 -2.08
N THR A 21 -11.78 -26.02 -1.28
CA THR A 21 -12.10 -25.68 0.11
C THR A 21 -12.60 -24.23 0.20
N PRO A 22 -13.45 -23.90 1.18
CA PRO A 22 -13.84 -22.50 1.43
C PRO A 22 -12.65 -21.55 1.63
N GLU A 23 -11.56 -22.07 2.22
CA GLU A 23 -10.32 -21.32 2.44
C GLU A 23 -9.60 -20.99 1.13
N ASP A 24 -9.56 -21.92 0.17
CA ASP A 24 -8.93 -21.70 -1.14
C ASP A 24 -9.68 -20.64 -1.94
N VAL A 25 -11.01 -20.67 -1.89
CA VAL A 25 -11.87 -19.65 -2.52
C VAL A 25 -11.71 -18.29 -1.83
N MET A 26 -11.59 -18.26 -0.50
CA MET A 26 -11.33 -17.01 0.22
C MET A 26 -9.96 -16.41 -0.15
N LYS A 27 -8.92 -17.25 -0.25
CA LYS A 27 -7.58 -16.80 -0.69
C LYS A 27 -7.61 -16.22 -2.10
N SER A 28 -8.30 -16.87 -3.04
CA SER A 28 -8.42 -16.34 -4.40
C SER A 28 -9.19 -15.02 -4.42
N LEU A 29 -10.29 -14.92 -3.65
CA LEU A 29 -11.08 -13.69 -3.57
C LEU A 29 -10.25 -12.51 -3.02
N ILE A 30 -9.44 -12.78 -1.99
CA ILE A 30 -8.54 -11.78 -1.40
C ILE A 30 -7.45 -11.39 -2.41
N ALA A 31 -6.89 -12.35 -3.15
CA ALA A 31 -5.89 -12.08 -4.17
C ALA A 31 -6.46 -11.22 -5.31
N ASP A 32 -7.68 -11.52 -5.77
CA ASP A 32 -8.38 -10.77 -6.81
C ASP A 32 -8.76 -9.35 -6.33
N LEU A 33 -9.23 -9.22 -5.09
CA LEU A 33 -9.45 -7.92 -4.44
C LEU A 33 -8.14 -7.13 -4.32
N GLY A 34 -7.06 -7.79 -3.92
CA GLY A 34 -5.73 -7.19 -3.88
C GLY A 34 -5.31 -6.69 -5.25
N ALA A 35 -5.43 -7.51 -6.29
CA ALA A 35 -5.06 -7.15 -7.66
C ALA A 35 -5.89 -5.98 -8.21
N THR A 36 -7.19 -5.94 -7.91
CA THR A 36 -8.09 -4.83 -8.31
C THR A 36 -7.87 -3.54 -7.50
N LEU A 37 -7.51 -3.65 -6.22
CA LEU A 37 -7.13 -2.48 -5.41
C LEU A 37 -5.80 -1.88 -5.86
N HIS A 38 -4.85 -2.70 -6.34
CA HIS A 38 -3.58 -2.21 -6.89
C HIS A 38 -3.71 -1.71 -8.34
N SER A 39 -4.74 -2.14 -9.08
CA SER A 39 -5.00 -1.66 -10.45
C SER A 39 -5.84 -0.39 -10.50
N ASN A 40 -6.56 -0.06 -9.42
CA ASN A 40 -7.16 1.24 -9.27
C ASN A 40 -6.05 2.25 -9.02
N ALA A 41 -5.82 3.13 -10.01
CA ALA A 41 -5.06 4.35 -9.85
C ALA A 41 -5.35 4.95 -8.47
N ALA A 42 -4.28 5.33 -7.74
CA ALA A 42 -4.38 5.88 -6.39
C ALA A 42 -5.63 6.76 -6.28
N PRO A 43 -6.50 6.55 -5.26
CA PRO A 43 -7.75 7.28 -5.14
C PRO A 43 -7.44 8.75 -5.36
N ARG A 44 -8.14 9.37 -6.33
CA ARG A 44 -7.96 10.79 -6.62
C ARG A 44 -8.27 11.52 -5.33
N LEU A 45 -7.22 12.02 -4.68
CA LEU A 45 -7.36 12.84 -3.50
C LEU A 45 -8.23 14.03 -3.87
N ASN A 46 -9.23 14.31 -3.05
CA ASN A 46 -9.90 15.60 -3.16
C ASN A 46 -8.93 16.71 -2.72
N ASP A 47 -9.27 17.97 -2.99
CA ASP A 47 -8.38 19.10 -2.72
C ASP A 47 -7.98 19.19 -1.24
N GLU A 48 -8.87 18.83 -0.32
CA GLU A 48 -8.60 18.85 1.13
C GLU A 48 -7.60 17.75 1.52
N GLU A 49 -7.80 16.53 1.02
CA GLU A 49 -6.89 15.40 1.24
C GLU A 49 -5.52 15.65 0.62
N PHE A 50 -5.47 16.29 -0.55
CA PHE A 50 -4.22 16.66 -1.20
C PHE A 50 -3.46 17.71 -0.38
N ASN A 51 -4.14 18.76 0.09
CA ASN A 51 -3.53 19.78 0.93
C ASN A 51 -3.04 19.20 2.27
N ALA A 52 -3.84 18.35 2.92
CA ALA A 52 -3.43 17.66 4.15
C ALA A 52 -2.19 16.79 3.93
N SER A 53 -2.05 16.18 2.75
CA SER A 53 -0.87 15.41 2.38
C SER A 53 0.38 16.28 2.24
N LEU A 54 0.24 17.48 1.66
CA LEU A 54 1.32 18.45 1.55
C LEU A 54 1.74 19.00 2.92
N ASP A 55 0.79 19.27 3.80
CA ASP A 55 1.06 19.72 5.17
C ASP A 55 1.80 18.63 5.97
N ALA A 56 1.37 17.37 5.83
CA ALA A 56 2.04 16.23 6.47
C ALA A 56 3.48 16.02 5.94
N LEU A 57 3.71 16.24 4.65
CA LEU A 57 5.04 16.20 4.05
C LEU A 57 5.93 17.34 4.56
N ALA A 58 5.37 18.54 4.72
CA ALA A 58 6.08 19.74 5.14
C ALA A 58 6.22 19.88 6.68
N GLN A 59 5.61 19.01 7.48
CA GLN A 59 5.55 19.12 8.94
C GLN A 59 6.92 19.25 9.64
N PHE A 60 7.98 18.76 8.99
CA PHE A 60 9.36 18.83 9.49
C PHE A 60 10.26 19.73 8.65
N SER A 61 9.70 20.62 7.84
CA SER A 61 10.46 21.60 7.05
C SER A 61 11.40 22.44 7.92
N SER A 62 10.99 22.78 9.13
CA SER A 62 11.81 23.49 10.13
C SER A 62 13.00 22.69 10.66
N LYS A 63 13.01 21.37 10.47
CA LYS A 63 14.11 20.47 10.86
C LYS A 63 15.10 20.22 9.72
N ILE A 64 14.86 20.76 8.52
CA ILE A 64 15.79 20.61 7.40
C ILE A 64 17.09 21.33 7.75
N PRO A 65 18.23 20.62 7.81
CA PRO A 65 19.50 21.25 8.14
C PRO A 65 19.92 22.21 7.03
N ILE A 66 20.49 23.36 7.41
CA ILE A 66 21.13 24.25 6.45
C ILE A 66 22.46 23.61 6.05
N LEU A 67 22.51 23.06 4.84
CA LEU A 67 23.71 22.45 4.29
C LEU A 67 24.45 23.46 3.38
N PRO A 68 25.79 23.45 3.38
CA PRO A 68 26.56 24.23 2.42
C PRO A 68 26.26 23.74 0.99
N LYS A 69 26.38 24.62 0.00
CA LYS A 69 26.08 24.29 -1.41
C LYS A 69 26.88 23.07 -1.90
N ASP A 70 28.10 22.95 -1.39
CA ASP A 70 29.05 21.90 -1.75
C ASP A 70 28.63 20.51 -1.23
N ALA A 71 27.66 20.43 -0.30
CA ALA A 71 27.11 19.16 0.19
C ALA A 71 26.27 18.41 -0.88
N PHE A 72 25.83 19.12 -1.91
CA PHE A 72 25.08 18.55 -3.04
C PHE A 72 25.91 18.51 -4.33
N SER A 73 27.24 18.53 -4.23
CA SER A 73 28.11 18.38 -5.39
C SER A 73 28.10 16.94 -5.91
N ARG A 74 28.38 16.78 -7.21
CA ARG A 74 28.50 15.44 -7.81
C ARG A 74 29.60 14.65 -7.10
N GLU A 75 30.71 15.31 -6.78
CA GLU A 75 31.88 14.74 -6.15
C GLU A 75 31.57 14.15 -4.77
N ARG A 76 30.72 14.81 -3.95
CA ARG A 76 30.26 14.30 -2.64
C ARG A 76 29.41 13.04 -2.75
N PHE A 77 28.60 12.92 -3.80
CA PHE A 77 27.73 11.75 -3.98
C PHE A 77 28.50 10.49 -4.41
N TYR A 78 29.72 10.66 -4.94
CA TYR A 78 30.58 9.56 -5.38
C TYR A 78 31.86 9.42 -4.55
N GLU A 79 31.99 10.15 -3.43
CA GLU A 79 33.17 10.17 -2.57
C GLU A 79 33.45 8.82 -1.88
N ASP A 80 32.42 7.97 -1.77
CA ASP A 80 32.48 6.64 -1.13
C ASP A 80 32.57 5.48 -2.16
N HIS A 81 32.92 5.81 -3.41
CA HIS A 81 33.13 4.84 -4.49
C HIS A 81 34.62 4.77 -4.84
N ASP A 82 35.42 4.16 -3.97
CA ASP A 82 36.75 3.58 -4.28
C ASP A 82 36.77 2.08 -3.93
#